data_AF-A0A8W8MX30-F1
#
_entry.id   AF-A0A8W8MX30-F1
#
_cell.length_a   1.000
_cell.length_b   1.000
_cell.length_c   1.000
_cell.angle_alpha   90.00
_cell.angle_beta   90.00
_cell.angle_gamma   90.00
#
_symmetry.space_group_name_H-M   'P 1'
#
loop_
_entity.id
_entity.type
_entity.pdbx_description
1 polymer ?
#
loop_
_entity_poly.entity_id
_entity_poly.type
_entity_poly.pdbx_seq_one_letter_code
_entity_poly.pdbx_strand_id
1 'polypeptide(L)'
;MSYVINIQDSTDMAAHCHISNGSTFSTSVKNGSHHGRHTQSSDSGLGIWEIINPYFLHQWMPYFFFGEVVFMYSVGCFFALPRLYPETVHIHQVIGTFFLYEIVVNWWFIHRTDSSFKVSEYPKEKLATGPYPFEVPEIIQQNKLVPIIQAHINTSHYPYWQWSPCLSCKWWRPPRCHHCKLCGGCILKRDHHCFFARNCIGLKNLRYFLVFLFYTCVACAFTVFHGVNFLLQFYWADMSYLDLVPMLSFLRSILGSNTTLAQVGVMVIMGYGLLALSLLSFMHFIDACFSLVVGKTGFELENNIDVKDPRSVTKKLQSVFGPHWQYAFILPTPYFLSPAIEDPYNWSYLIPPKKKNPVIQLVDP
;
A
#
# COMPACT_ATOMS: atom_id res chain seq x y z
N MET A 1 4.57 10.44 14.64
CA MET A 1 4.30 11.80 14.10
C MET A 1 3.84 11.63 12.67
N SER A 2 2.53 11.65 12.45
CA SER A 2 1.94 11.54 11.12
C SER A 2 1.93 12.92 10.48
N TYR A 3 2.71 13.12 9.41
CA TYR A 3 2.69 14.37 8.65
C TYR A 3 1.43 14.43 7.81
N VAL A 4 0.58 15.39 8.15
CA VAL A 4 -0.65 15.77 7.46
C VAL A 4 -0.28 16.60 6.24
N ILE A 5 -0.72 16.20 5.03
CA ILE A 5 -0.86 17.13 3.91
C ILE A 5 -2.35 17.38 3.77
N ASN A 6 -2.79 18.50 4.34
CA ASN A 6 -4.16 18.98 4.26
C ASN A 6 -4.30 19.67 2.89
N ILE A 7 -5.14 19.15 2.01
CA ILE A 7 -5.44 19.78 0.72
C ILE A 7 -6.64 20.69 0.98
N GLN A 8 -6.42 22.00 1.05
CA GLN A 8 -7.48 23.01 1.05
C GLN A 8 -7.36 23.91 -0.18
N ASP A 9 -8.51 23.98 -0.87
CA ASP A 9 -9.12 25.12 -1.57
C ASP A 9 -8.34 25.86 -2.67
N SER A 10 -8.82 25.67 -3.91
CA SER A 10 -8.97 26.79 -4.85
C SER A 10 -10.34 26.68 -5.52
N THR A 11 -11.31 27.36 -4.91
CA THR A 11 -12.58 27.73 -5.53
C THR A 11 -12.31 28.80 -6.58
N ASP A 12 -12.68 28.56 -7.84
CA ASP A 12 -13.45 29.47 -8.68
C ASP A 12 -13.47 28.97 -10.13
N MET A 13 -14.69 28.75 -10.64
CA MET A 13 -15.18 29.18 -11.95
C MET A 13 -16.37 28.29 -12.34
N ALA A 14 -17.57 28.82 -12.08
CA ALA A 14 -18.80 28.39 -12.74
C ALA A 14 -18.76 28.77 -14.23
N ALA A 15 -19.13 27.85 -15.13
CA ALA A 15 -19.66 28.22 -16.45
C ALA A 15 -20.39 27.05 -17.14
N HIS A 16 -21.72 27.20 -17.20
CA HIS A 16 -22.64 26.98 -18.31
C HIS A 16 -22.55 25.75 -19.24
N CYS A 17 -23.70 25.06 -19.26
CA CYS A 17 -24.22 24.10 -20.22
C CYS A 17 -24.23 24.61 -21.67
N HIS A 18 -23.86 23.76 -22.63
CA HIS A 18 -24.44 23.76 -23.99
C HIS A 18 -24.40 22.36 -24.62
N ILE A 19 -25.55 21.94 -25.12
CA ILE A 19 -25.83 20.71 -25.88
C ILE A 19 -25.52 20.95 -27.36
N SER A 20 -24.90 20.00 -28.06
CA SER A 20 -25.20 19.74 -29.48
C SER A 20 -24.83 18.30 -29.90
N ASN A 21 -25.70 17.72 -30.73
CA ASN A 21 -25.69 16.36 -31.26
C ASN A 21 -24.69 16.17 -32.42
N GLY A 22 -24.22 14.93 -32.62
CA GLY A 22 -23.57 14.52 -33.87
C GLY A 22 -23.01 13.10 -33.83
N SER A 23 -23.67 12.18 -34.52
CA SER A 23 -23.34 10.76 -34.69
C SER A 23 -22.12 10.50 -35.59
N THR A 24 -21.31 9.48 -35.29
CA THR A 24 -20.81 8.45 -36.25
C THR A 24 -19.97 7.38 -35.53
N PHE A 25 -20.06 6.16 -36.07
CA PHE A 25 -19.52 4.90 -35.56
C PHE A 25 -18.15 4.61 -36.23
N SER A 26 -17.10 4.23 -35.48
CA SER A 26 -16.12 3.19 -35.87
C SER A 26 -15.06 2.95 -34.78
N THR A 27 -14.40 1.81 -34.94
CA THR A 27 -13.68 0.93 -34.00
C THR A 27 -12.30 1.37 -33.48
N SER A 28 -12.03 1.01 -32.22
CA SER A 28 -10.76 0.49 -31.67
C SER A 28 -9.44 1.21 -32.01
N VAL A 29 -8.91 2.00 -31.07
CA VAL A 29 -7.53 1.92 -30.53
C VAL A 29 -7.52 2.55 -29.13
N LYS A 30 -7.02 1.84 -28.11
CA LYS A 30 -6.69 2.41 -26.80
C LYS A 30 -5.48 3.34 -26.98
N ASN A 31 -5.71 4.65 -27.06
CA ASN A 31 -4.73 5.68 -26.73
C ASN A 31 -5.48 6.99 -26.46
N GLY A 32 -5.61 7.33 -25.18
CA GLY A 32 -6.18 8.60 -24.71
C GLY A 32 -5.12 9.38 -23.96
N SER A 33 -4.22 10.02 -24.69
CA SER A 33 -3.35 11.09 -24.20
C SER A 33 -4.20 12.33 -23.91
N HIS A 34 -4.47 12.62 -22.63
CA HIS A 34 -4.95 13.94 -22.24
C HIS A 34 -3.75 14.90 -22.16
N HIS A 35 -3.50 15.62 -23.25
CA HIS A 35 -2.74 16.88 -23.21
C HIS A 35 -3.66 17.98 -22.68
N GLY A 36 -3.70 18.14 -21.36
CA GLY A 36 -4.05 19.41 -20.74
C GLY A 36 -2.89 20.36 -20.95
N ARG A 37 -3.14 21.45 -21.67
CA ARG A 37 -2.16 22.51 -21.96
C ARG A 37 -1.87 23.27 -20.66
N HIS A 38 -1.00 22.74 -19.82
CA HIS A 38 -0.38 23.48 -18.73
C HIS A 38 0.57 24.51 -19.35
N THR A 39 0.35 25.78 -19.03
CA THR A 39 1.34 26.83 -19.22
C THR A 39 2.60 26.44 -18.43
N GLN A 40 3.62 25.93 -19.13
CA GLN A 40 4.94 25.69 -18.56
C GLN A 40 5.58 27.05 -18.25
N SER A 41 5.57 27.44 -16.98
CA SER A 41 6.66 28.23 -16.44
C SER A 41 7.87 27.32 -16.35
N SER A 42 8.90 27.64 -17.12
CA SER A 42 10.18 26.96 -17.16
C SER A 42 10.96 27.20 -15.86
N ASP A 43 10.70 26.40 -14.83
CA ASP A 43 11.62 26.24 -13.70
C ASP A 43 12.26 24.85 -13.81
N SER A 44 13.51 24.82 -14.23
CA SER A 44 14.32 23.61 -14.44
C SER A 44 14.90 23.05 -13.14
N GLY A 45 14.12 23.04 -12.07
CA GLY A 45 14.54 22.51 -10.77
C GLY A 45 13.44 21.65 -10.17
N LEU A 46 13.75 20.37 -9.90
CA LEU A 46 12.90 19.49 -9.10
C LEU A 46 12.73 20.11 -7.71
N GLY A 47 11.62 20.84 -7.49
CA GLY A 47 11.30 21.40 -6.19
C GLY A 47 10.99 20.28 -5.19
N ILE A 48 11.29 20.49 -3.90
CA ILE A 48 11.01 19.49 -2.85
C ILE A 48 9.52 19.10 -2.80
N TRP A 49 8.63 20.01 -3.18
CA TRP A 49 7.19 19.78 -3.29
C TRP A 49 6.81 18.81 -4.41
N GLU A 50 7.61 18.73 -5.49
CA GLU A 50 7.41 17.73 -6.55
C GLU A 50 7.83 16.33 -6.11
N ILE A 51 8.85 16.22 -5.24
CA ILE A 51 9.30 14.94 -4.67
C ILE A 51 8.26 14.37 -3.70
N ILE A 52 7.59 15.22 -2.93
CA ILE A 52 6.56 14.81 -1.95
C ILE A 52 5.19 14.63 -2.62
N ASN A 53 5.08 14.91 -3.92
CA ASN A 53 3.85 14.72 -4.67
C ASN A 53 3.40 13.22 -4.61
N PRO A 54 2.15 12.92 -4.19
CA PRO A 54 1.66 11.55 -4.10
C PRO A 54 1.79 10.74 -5.39
N TYR A 55 1.68 11.38 -6.56
CA TYR A 55 1.87 10.72 -7.86
C TYR A 55 3.33 10.39 -8.13
N PHE A 56 4.26 11.27 -7.74
CA PHE A 56 5.70 10.98 -7.80
C PHE A 56 6.04 9.79 -6.90
N LEU A 57 5.60 9.83 -5.64
CA LEU A 57 5.83 8.75 -4.68
C LEU A 57 5.24 7.43 -5.18
N HIS A 58 4.02 7.46 -5.71
CA HIS A 58 3.37 6.30 -6.30
C HIS A 58 4.17 5.67 -7.44
N GLN A 59 4.78 6.49 -8.29
CA GLN A 59 5.57 6.01 -9.42
C GLN A 59 6.95 5.48 -8.99
N TRP A 60 7.63 6.18 -8.09
CA TRP A 60 9.06 5.97 -7.85
C TRP A 60 9.42 5.14 -6.62
N MET A 61 8.58 5.10 -5.58
CA MET A 61 8.86 4.38 -4.34
C MET A 61 9.21 2.89 -4.52
N PRO A 62 8.57 2.14 -5.44
CA PRO A 62 8.97 0.77 -5.71
C PRO A 62 10.43 0.62 -6.15
N TYR A 63 10.95 1.55 -6.96
CA TYR A 63 12.31 1.47 -7.47
C TYR A 63 13.34 1.79 -6.38
N PHE A 64 13.07 2.78 -5.52
CA PHE A 64 13.91 3.05 -4.35
C PHE A 64 13.97 1.84 -3.42
N PHE A 65 12.81 1.23 -3.14
CA PHE A 65 12.74 0.02 -2.33
C PHE A 65 13.56 -1.13 -2.93
N PHE A 66 13.39 -1.43 -4.22
CA PHE A 66 14.15 -2.49 -4.86
C PHE A 66 15.65 -2.20 -4.94
N GLY A 67 16.05 -0.94 -5.14
CA GLY A 67 17.44 -0.52 -5.09
C GLY A 67 18.09 -0.87 -3.75
N GLU A 68 17.43 -0.50 -2.64
CA GLU A 68 17.87 -0.82 -1.28
C GLU A 68 17.94 -2.34 -1.03
N VAL A 69 16.91 -3.09 -1.43
CA VAL A 69 16.86 -4.56 -1.25
C VAL A 69 17.95 -5.27 -2.06
N VAL A 70 18.21 -4.85 -3.30
CA VAL A 70 19.26 -5.43 -4.15
C VAL A 70 20.64 -5.09 -3.57
N PHE A 71 20.84 -3.85 -3.12
CA PHE A 71 22.08 -3.44 -2.47
C PHE A 71 22.35 -4.25 -1.20
N MET A 72 21.33 -4.35 -0.32
CA MET A 72 21.34 -5.14 0.91
C MET A 72 21.79 -6.59 0.63
N TYR A 73 21.12 -7.24 -0.32
CA TYR A 73 21.42 -8.64 -0.65
C TYR A 73 22.81 -8.80 -1.24
N SER A 74 23.20 -7.91 -2.18
CA SER A 74 24.46 -8.04 -2.91
C SER A 74 25.68 -7.82 -2.01
N VAL A 75 25.68 -6.72 -1.24
CA VAL A 75 26.80 -6.38 -0.34
C VAL A 75 26.84 -7.33 0.85
N GLY A 76 25.68 -7.69 1.42
CA GLY A 76 25.62 -8.67 2.49
C GLY A 76 26.15 -10.03 2.05
N CYS A 77 25.52 -10.65 1.06
CA CYS A 77 25.74 -12.06 0.69
C CYS A 77 27.06 -12.32 -0.04
N PHE A 78 27.52 -11.39 -0.87
CA PHE A 78 28.68 -11.63 -1.74
C PHE A 78 29.93 -10.84 -1.34
N PHE A 79 29.80 -9.86 -0.43
CA PHE A 79 30.95 -9.05 0.01
C PHE A 79 31.26 -9.22 1.50
N ALA A 80 30.30 -8.95 2.39
CA ALA A 80 30.55 -8.97 3.83
C ALA A 80 30.62 -10.41 4.40
N LEU A 81 29.60 -11.23 4.11
CA LEU A 81 29.47 -12.57 4.68
C LEU A 81 30.63 -13.54 4.36
N PRO A 82 31.18 -13.61 3.12
CA PRO A 82 32.32 -14.48 2.83
C PRO A 82 33.59 -14.15 3.61
N ARG A 83 33.76 -12.87 4.00
CA ARG A 83 34.91 -12.41 4.78
C ARG A 83 34.71 -12.61 6.27
N LEU A 84 33.50 -12.38 6.76
CA LEU A 84 33.15 -12.60 8.17
C LEU A 84 33.15 -14.09 8.55
N TYR A 85 32.57 -14.92 7.69
CA TYR A 85 32.28 -16.32 8.02
C TYR A 85 32.70 -17.26 6.88
N PRO A 86 33.99 -17.36 6.55
CA PRO A 86 34.45 -18.17 5.42
C PRO A 86 34.00 -19.65 5.49
N GLU A 87 33.91 -20.22 6.69
CA GLU A 87 33.51 -21.62 6.90
C GLU A 87 31.99 -21.84 6.86
N THR A 88 31.19 -20.83 7.20
CA THR A 88 29.73 -20.94 7.31
C THR A 88 28.97 -19.99 6.38
N VAL A 89 29.66 -19.45 5.36
CA VAL A 89 29.12 -18.46 4.42
C VAL A 89 27.85 -18.95 3.74
N HIS A 90 27.82 -20.22 3.34
CA HIS A 90 26.67 -20.81 2.64
C HIS A 90 25.40 -20.80 3.49
N ILE A 91 25.50 -20.99 4.81
CA ILE A 91 24.34 -20.96 5.72
C ILE A 91 23.73 -19.55 5.72
N HIS A 92 24.57 -18.52 5.87
CA HIS A 92 24.14 -17.13 5.88
C HIS A 92 23.57 -16.70 4.53
N GLN A 93 24.18 -17.14 3.42
CA GLN A 93 23.68 -16.88 2.07
C GLN A 93 22.32 -17.53 1.83
N VAL A 94 22.10 -18.76 2.29
CA VAL A 94 20.80 -19.44 2.18
C VAL A 94 19.73 -18.68 2.96
N ILE A 95 20.03 -18.27 4.20
CA ILE A 95 19.11 -17.46 5.03
C ILE A 95 18.79 -16.12 4.34
N GLY A 96 19.81 -15.39 3.88
CA GLY A 96 19.62 -14.12 3.18
C GLY A 96 18.82 -14.28 1.88
N THR A 97 19.05 -15.37 1.13
CA THR A 97 18.32 -15.68 -0.11
C THR A 97 16.86 -16.03 0.18
N PHE A 98 16.59 -16.75 1.26
CA PHE A 98 15.23 -17.03 1.70
C PHE A 98 14.48 -15.75 2.05
N PHE A 99 15.10 -14.83 2.79
CA PHE A 99 14.47 -13.54 3.09
C PHE A 99 14.23 -12.70 1.84
N LEU A 100 15.18 -12.66 0.90
CA LEU A 100 14.99 -11.97 -0.38
C LEU A 100 13.82 -12.56 -1.16
N TYR A 101 13.73 -13.89 -1.23
CA TYR A 101 12.62 -14.59 -1.86
C TYR A 101 11.28 -14.16 -1.26
N GLU A 102 11.16 -14.18 0.07
CA GLU A 102 9.92 -13.78 0.75
C GLU A 102 9.55 -12.33 0.48
N ILE A 103 10.52 -11.41 0.51
CA ILE A 103 10.28 -9.99 0.20
C ILE A 103 9.77 -9.83 -1.24
N VAL A 104 10.47 -10.40 -2.22
CA VAL A 104 10.16 -10.22 -3.65
C VAL A 104 8.83 -10.87 -4.01
N VAL A 105 8.59 -12.10 -3.54
CA VAL A 105 7.36 -12.85 -3.86
C VAL A 105 6.14 -12.20 -3.23
N ASN A 106 6.21 -11.82 -1.96
CA ASN A 106 5.09 -11.15 -1.31
C ASN A 106 4.86 -9.76 -1.91
N TRP A 107 5.91 -8.99 -2.19
CA TRP A 107 5.78 -7.71 -2.90
C TRP A 107 5.08 -7.89 -4.25
N TRP A 108 5.49 -8.90 -5.04
CA TRP A 108 4.89 -9.21 -6.34
C TRP A 108 3.39 -9.52 -6.20
N PHE A 109 3.01 -10.34 -5.22
CA PHE A 109 1.60 -10.62 -4.97
C PHE A 109 0.82 -9.38 -4.52
N ILE A 110 1.39 -8.49 -3.69
CA ILE A 110 0.74 -7.23 -3.34
C ILE A 110 0.52 -6.40 -4.59
N HIS A 111 1.54 -6.24 -5.42
CA HIS A 111 1.51 -5.41 -6.63
C HIS A 111 0.50 -5.93 -7.67
N ARG A 112 0.39 -7.25 -7.83
CA ARG A 112 -0.43 -7.89 -8.87
C ARG A 112 -1.86 -8.22 -8.44
N THR A 113 -2.11 -8.34 -7.14
CA THR A 113 -3.44 -8.74 -6.65
C THR A 113 -4.41 -7.57 -6.70
N ASP A 114 -5.47 -7.74 -7.47
CA ASP A 114 -6.53 -6.74 -7.62
C ASP A 114 -7.62 -6.93 -6.55
N SER A 115 -7.58 -6.09 -5.51
CA SER A 115 -8.60 -6.01 -4.45
C SER A 115 -9.79 -5.10 -4.82
N SER A 116 -9.91 -4.65 -6.08
CA SER A 116 -11.00 -3.79 -6.50
C SER A 116 -12.34 -4.52 -6.51
N PHE A 117 -13.39 -3.79 -6.16
CA PHE A 117 -14.76 -4.24 -6.31
C PHE A 117 -15.17 -4.19 -7.79
N LYS A 118 -15.54 -5.34 -8.33
CA LYS A 118 -16.07 -5.47 -9.68
C LYS A 118 -17.51 -5.94 -9.62
N VAL A 119 -18.40 -5.16 -10.22
CA VAL A 119 -19.84 -5.46 -10.30
C VAL A 119 -20.08 -6.79 -11.00
N SER A 120 -19.28 -7.13 -12.01
CA SER A 120 -19.35 -8.39 -12.75
C SER A 120 -19.04 -9.62 -11.89
N GLU A 121 -18.30 -9.46 -10.79
CA GLU A 121 -17.98 -10.55 -9.85
C GLU A 121 -19.07 -10.74 -8.78
N TYR A 122 -20.00 -9.79 -8.63
CA TYR A 122 -21.05 -9.86 -7.62
C TYR A 122 -22.18 -10.81 -8.07
N PRO A 123 -22.61 -11.78 -7.23
CA PRO A 123 -23.62 -12.76 -7.62
C PRO A 123 -24.95 -12.10 -8.03
N LYS A 124 -25.45 -12.42 -9.23
CA LYS A 124 -26.73 -11.90 -9.76
C LYS A 124 -27.92 -12.20 -8.84
N GLU A 125 -27.91 -13.35 -8.19
CA GLU A 125 -28.95 -13.78 -7.25
C GLU A 125 -29.00 -12.88 -5.99
N LYS A 126 -27.84 -12.38 -5.55
CA LYS A 126 -27.72 -11.41 -4.45
C LYS A 126 -28.02 -9.97 -4.88
N LEU A 127 -27.96 -9.66 -6.19
CA LEU A 127 -28.47 -8.38 -6.72
C LEU A 127 -29.99 -8.30 -6.61
N ALA A 128 -30.69 -9.42 -6.82
CA ALA A 128 -32.16 -9.48 -6.77
C ALA A 128 -32.73 -9.44 -5.33
N THR A 129 -31.92 -9.80 -4.34
CA THR A 129 -32.34 -9.98 -2.93
C THR A 129 -31.57 -9.11 -1.93
N GLY A 130 -30.52 -8.41 -2.37
CA GLY A 130 -29.67 -7.57 -1.53
C GLY A 130 -30.37 -6.27 -1.12
N PRO A 131 -29.79 -5.52 -0.16
CA PRO A 131 -30.30 -4.23 0.31
C PRO A 131 -30.07 -3.10 -0.73
N TYR A 132 -30.06 -3.44 -2.02
CA TYR A 132 -30.18 -2.45 -3.08
C TYR A 132 -31.55 -1.81 -2.91
N PRO A 133 -31.65 -0.47 -2.89
CA PRO A 133 -32.97 0.16 -2.93
C PRO A 133 -33.68 -0.03 -4.28
N PHE A 134 -33.06 -0.74 -5.24
CA PHE A 134 -33.52 -0.83 -6.62
C PHE A 134 -33.21 -2.21 -7.20
N GLU A 135 -34.21 -2.89 -7.77
CA GLU A 135 -33.97 -3.94 -8.77
C GLU A 135 -33.02 -3.36 -9.81
N VAL A 136 -31.86 -3.97 -10.05
CA VAL A 136 -30.98 -3.51 -11.14
C VAL A 136 -31.56 -4.09 -12.42
N PRO A 137 -32.34 -3.33 -13.23
CA PRO A 137 -32.87 -3.85 -14.46
C PRO A 137 -31.68 -4.01 -15.41
N GLU A 138 -31.76 -4.99 -16.31
CA GLU A 138 -30.74 -5.36 -17.29
C GLU A 138 -30.27 -4.22 -18.23
N ILE A 139 -30.70 -2.97 -18.02
CA ILE A 139 -30.44 -1.82 -18.88
C ILE A 139 -30.24 -0.59 -17.99
N ILE A 140 -29.07 -0.44 -17.36
CA ILE A 140 -28.64 0.87 -16.86
C ILE A 140 -27.43 1.32 -17.67
N GLN A 141 -27.73 2.09 -18.73
CA GLN A 141 -26.77 3.07 -19.24
C GLN A 141 -26.33 3.95 -18.05
N GLN A 142 -25.02 4.00 -17.79
CA GLN A 142 -24.38 4.75 -16.69
C GLN A 142 -24.92 6.19 -16.52
N ASN A 143 -25.46 6.79 -17.59
CA ASN A 143 -26.04 8.12 -17.62
C ASN A 143 -27.30 8.31 -16.76
N LYS A 144 -28.06 7.25 -16.46
CA LYS A 144 -29.26 7.34 -15.60
C LYS A 144 -28.97 7.12 -14.10
N LEU A 145 -27.86 6.48 -13.76
CA LEU A 145 -27.51 6.17 -12.36
C LEU A 145 -26.86 7.36 -11.65
N VAL A 146 -26.11 8.20 -12.37
CA VAL A 146 -25.41 9.37 -11.80
C VAL A 146 -26.38 10.37 -11.16
N PRO A 147 -27.50 10.79 -11.81
CA PRO A 147 -28.45 11.69 -11.18
C PRO A 147 -29.13 11.09 -9.94
N ILE A 148 -29.41 9.78 -9.95
CA ILE A 148 -30.01 9.06 -8.82
C ILE A 148 -29.04 9.04 -7.63
N ILE A 149 -27.78 8.69 -7.89
CA ILE A 149 -26.70 8.70 -6.89
C ILE A 149 -26.53 10.12 -6.33
N GLN A 150 -26.47 11.13 -7.19
CA GLN A 150 -26.27 12.51 -6.75
C GLN A 150 -27.44 13.02 -5.90
N ALA A 151 -28.67 12.73 -6.29
CA ALA A 151 -29.86 13.06 -5.52
C ALA A 151 -29.82 12.38 -4.13
N HIS A 152 -29.45 11.09 -4.10
CA HIS A 152 -29.36 10.30 -2.89
C HIS A 152 -28.27 10.76 -1.92
N ILE A 153 -27.11 11.17 -2.43
CA ILE A 153 -26.02 11.75 -1.63
C ILE A 153 -26.45 13.06 -0.97
N ASN A 154 -27.22 13.87 -1.68
CA ASN A 154 -27.68 15.17 -1.18
C ASN A 154 -28.81 15.03 -0.14
N THR A 155 -29.57 13.94 -0.16
CA THR A 155 -30.75 13.73 0.70
C THR A 155 -30.56 12.71 1.82
N SER A 156 -29.47 11.93 1.81
CA SER A 156 -29.36 10.75 2.67
C SER A 156 -27.96 10.57 3.26
N HIS A 157 -27.92 10.28 4.55
CA HIS A 157 -26.71 9.83 5.23
C HIS A 157 -26.60 8.31 5.13
N TYR A 158 -25.53 7.83 4.50
CA TYR A 158 -25.25 6.40 4.39
C TYR A 158 -24.51 5.91 5.62
N PRO A 159 -25.10 5.02 6.41
CA PRO A 159 -24.38 4.42 7.52
C PRO A 159 -23.29 3.48 6.99
N TYR A 160 -22.16 3.46 7.68
CA TYR A 160 -20.97 2.67 7.30
C TYR A 160 -21.24 1.17 7.05
N TRP A 161 -22.27 0.63 7.69
CA TRP A 161 -22.68 -0.79 7.66
C TRP A 161 -23.49 -1.17 6.42
N GLN A 162 -23.87 -0.19 5.59
CA GLN A 162 -24.72 -0.41 4.42
C GLN A 162 -23.94 -0.14 3.14
N TRP A 163 -24.53 -0.58 2.04
CA TRP A 163 -24.07 -0.19 0.72
C TRP A 163 -24.17 1.33 0.59
N SER A 164 -23.11 1.94 0.03
CA SER A 164 -23.05 3.37 -0.19
C SER A 164 -22.74 3.66 -1.65
N PRO A 165 -23.18 4.78 -2.22
CA PRO A 165 -22.83 5.12 -3.58
C PRO A 165 -21.39 5.63 -3.69
N CYS A 166 -20.77 5.44 -4.86
CA CYS A 166 -19.51 6.07 -5.24
C CYS A 166 -19.72 6.89 -6.52
N LEU A 167 -19.49 8.20 -6.45
CA LEU A 167 -19.62 9.11 -7.59
C LEU A 167 -18.57 8.85 -8.67
N SER A 168 -17.31 8.65 -8.28
CA SER A 168 -16.20 8.41 -9.21
C SER A 168 -16.38 7.11 -9.99
N CYS A 169 -16.80 6.03 -9.33
CA CYS A 169 -17.08 4.74 -9.97
C CYS A 169 -18.48 4.65 -10.59
N LYS A 170 -19.37 5.61 -10.31
CA LYS A 170 -20.77 5.63 -10.74
C LYS A 170 -21.49 4.33 -10.41
N TRP A 171 -21.24 3.78 -9.22
CA TRP A 171 -21.86 2.53 -8.76
C TRP A 171 -21.95 2.46 -7.24
N TRP A 172 -22.73 1.51 -6.73
CA TRP A 172 -22.83 1.22 -5.30
C TRP A 172 -21.66 0.35 -4.84
N ARG A 173 -21.02 0.73 -3.75
CA ARG A 173 -19.94 -0.03 -3.13
C ARG A 173 -20.44 -0.73 -1.86
N PRO A 174 -19.99 -1.96 -1.59
CA PRO A 174 -20.38 -2.69 -0.38
C PRO A 174 -19.82 -2.02 0.89
N PRO A 175 -20.30 -2.40 2.09
CA PRO A 175 -19.73 -1.95 3.36
C PRO A 175 -18.21 -2.16 3.41
N ARG A 176 -17.48 -1.30 4.14
CA ARG A 176 -16.00 -1.32 4.25
C ARG A 176 -15.23 -1.16 2.92
N CYS A 177 -15.93 -0.89 1.82
CA CYS A 177 -15.32 -0.60 0.54
C CYS A 177 -15.14 0.91 0.39
N HIS A 178 -13.96 1.34 -0.06
CA HIS A 178 -13.64 2.76 -0.22
C HIS A 178 -12.97 3.03 -1.55
N HIS A 179 -13.31 4.17 -2.17
CA HIS A 179 -12.69 4.60 -3.42
C HIS A 179 -11.27 5.10 -3.15
N CYS A 180 -10.30 4.62 -3.93
CA CYS A 180 -8.95 5.14 -3.93
C CYS A 180 -8.72 5.96 -5.20
N LYS A 181 -8.49 7.27 -5.06
CA LYS A 181 -8.21 8.18 -6.18
C LYS A 181 -6.97 7.73 -6.98
N LEU A 182 -5.92 7.25 -6.31
CA LEU A 182 -4.68 6.77 -6.94
C LEU A 182 -4.87 5.47 -7.76
N CYS A 183 -5.68 4.53 -7.25
CA CYS A 183 -6.01 3.31 -8.00
C CYS A 183 -7.13 3.51 -9.03
N GLY A 184 -7.91 4.60 -8.93
CA GLY A 184 -9.08 4.87 -9.78
C GLY A 184 -10.25 3.91 -9.55
N GLY A 185 -10.37 3.30 -8.37
CA GLY A 185 -11.34 2.23 -8.11
C GLY A 185 -11.75 2.07 -6.66
N CYS A 186 -12.92 1.46 -6.45
CA CYS A 186 -13.41 1.05 -5.14
C CYS A 186 -12.70 -0.23 -4.68
N ILE A 187 -12.04 -0.20 -3.53
CA ILE A 187 -11.24 -1.31 -2.99
C ILE A 187 -12.00 -2.01 -1.86
N LEU A 188 -12.13 -3.34 -1.93
CA LEU A 188 -12.81 -4.15 -0.93
C LEU A 188 -12.02 -4.21 0.38
N LYS A 189 -12.70 -3.98 1.51
CA LYS A 189 -12.10 -3.92 2.86
C LYS A 189 -10.80 -3.10 2.83
N ARG A 190 -10.87 -1.88 2.27
CA ARG A 190 -9.70 -1.05 1.98
C ARG A 190 -8.97 -0.73 3.28
N ASP A 191 -7.68 -1.01 3.31
CA ASP A 191 -6.80 -0.64 4.41
C ASP A 191 -6.16 0.72 4.12
N HIS A 192 -5.26 0.78 3.14
CA HIS A 192 -4.62 2.01 2.68
C HIS A 192 -4.10 1.85 1.25
N HIS A 193 -3.57 2.93 0.67
CA HIS A 193 -2.82 2.85 -0.57
C HIS A 193 -1.33 2.80 -0.26
N CYS A 194 -0.64 1.73 -0.66
CA CYS A 194 0.78 1.55 -0.36
C CYS A 194 1.61 2.05 -1.55
N PHE A 195 2.32 3.16 -1.35
CA PHE A 195 3.21 3.72 -2.39
C PHE A 195 4.35 2.76 -2.75
N PHE A 196 4.89 2.00 -1.78
CA PHE A 196 5.96 1.02 -2.01
C PHE A 196 5.54 -0.16 -2.89
N ALA A 197 4.26 -0.53 -2.88
CA ALA A 197 3.72 -1.60 -3.72
C ALA A 197 2.99 -1.08 -4.96
N ARG A 198 2.77 0.23 -5.07
CA ARG A 198 1.98 0.88 -6.13
C ARG A 198 0.60 0.23 -6.28
N ASN A 199 0.00 -0.13 -5.14
CA ASN A 199 -1.29 -0.78 -5.11
C ASN A 199 -1.98 -0.54 -3.76
N CYS A 200 -3.30 -0.65 -3.74
CA CYS A 200 -4.06 -0.62 -2.50
C CYS A 200 -3.94 -1.94 -1.74
N ILE A 201 -3.72 -1.83 -0.42
CA ILE A 201 -3.85 -2.94 0.51
C ILE A 201 -5.34 -3.07 0.89
N GLY A 202 -5.88 -4.27 0.77
CA GLY A 202 -7.27 -4.57 1.06
C GLY A 202 -7.50 -6.06 1.24
N LEU A 203 -8.74 -6.50 1.04
CA LEU A 203 -9.18 -7.85 1.39
C LEU A 203 -8.31 -8.98 0.80
N LYS A 204 -7.92 -8.88 -0.47
CA LYS A 204 -7.29 -10.00 -1.20
C LYS A 204 -5.77 -10.06 -1.02
N ASN A 205 -5.12 -8.97 -0.57
CA ASN A 205 -3.66 -8.88 -0.51
C ASN A 205 -3.07 -8.49 0.86
N LEU A 206 -3.90 -8.24 1.89
CA LEU A 206 -3.42 -7.95 3.25
C LEU A 206 -2.47 -9.02 3.81
N ARG A 207 -2.70 -10.30 3.48
CA ARG A 207 -1.81 -11.41 3.90
C ARG A 207 -0.37 -11.22 3.44
N TYR A 208 -0.19 -10.82 2.18
CA TYR A 208 1.13 -10.65 1.59
C TYR A 208 1.82 -9.43 2.16
N PHE A 209 1.03 -8.37 2.44
CA PHE A 209 1.54 -7.18 3.09
C PHE A 209 2.11 -7.47 4.49
N LEU A 210 1.43 -8.27 5.30
CA LEU A 210 1.93 -8.67 6.62
C LEU A 210 3.24 -9.47 6.54
N VAL A 211 3.29 -10.46 5.64
CA VAL A 211 4.49 -11.30 5.45
C VAL A 211 5.65 -10.47 4.88
N PHE A 212 5.36 -9.61 3.90
CA PHE A 212 6.30 -8.64 3.34
C PHE A 212 6.94 -7.74 4.41
N LEU A 213 6.13 -7.14 5.29
CA LEU A 213 6.65 -6.28 6.36
C LEU A 213 7.53 -7.05 7.35
N PHE A 214 7.10 -8.25 7.74
CA PHE A 214 7.86 -9.10 8.65
C PHE A 214 9.23 -9.46 8.08
N TYR A 215 9.28 -10.02 6.86
CA TYR A 215 10.53 -10.42 6.25
C TYR A 215 11.42 -9.23 5.84
N THR A 216 10.84 -8.09 5.46
CA THR A 216 11.61 -6.85 5.23
C THR A 216 12.30 -6.40 6.52
N CYS A 217 11.59 -6.40 7.65
CA CYS A 217 12.17 -6.08 8.96
C CYS A 217 13.31 -7.02 9.31
N VAL A 218 13.09 -8.35 9.23
CA VAL A 218 14.09 -9.35 9.62
C VAL A 218 15.30 -9.30 8.69
N ALA A 219 15.12 -9.15 7.38
CA ALA A 219 16.23 -9.07 6.41
C ALA A 219 17.10 -7.83 6.61
N CYS A 220 16.47 -6.67 6.86
CA CYS A 220 17.19 -5.43 7.13
C CYS A 220 17.96 -5.54 8.45
N ALA A 221 17.34 -6.04 9.53
CA ALA A 221 18.02 -6.25 10.80
C ALA A 221 19.19 -7.24 10.69
N PHE A 222 19.00 -8.35 9.96
CA PHE A 222 20.05 -9.32 9.66
C PHE A 222 21.24 -8.67 8.94
N THR A 223 20.96 -7.86 7.92
CA THR A 223 22.01 -7.19 7.13
C THR A 223 22.72 -6.11 7.93
N VAL A 224 22.00 -5.31 8.72
CA VAL A 224 22.59 -4.31 9.62
C VAL A 224 23.50 -4.99 10.65
N PHE A 225 23.06 -6.10 11.25
CA PHE A 225 23.87 -6.86 12.21
C PHE A 225 25.19 -7.31 11.59
N HIS A 226 25.16 -7.93 10.41
CA HIS A 226 26.39 -8.36 9.74
C HIS A 226 27.23 -7.19 9.22
N GLY A 227 26.60 -6.12 8.72
CA GLY A 227 27.29 -4.91 8.28
C GLY A 227 28.07 -4.22 9.41
N VAL A 228 27.48 -4.12 10.60
CA VAL A 228 28.16 -3.58 11.79
C VAL A 228 29.35 -4.47 12.17
N ASN A 229 29.16 -5.79 12.25
CA ASN A 229 30.27 -6.71 12.54
C ASN A 229 31.41 -6.60 11.50
N PHE A 230 31.06 -6.46 10.22
CA PHE A 230 32.03 -6.28 9.14
C PHE A 230 32.84 -4.99 9.29
N LEU A 231 32.17 -3.86 9.57
CA LEU A 231 32.85 -2.58 9.83
C LEU A 231 33.76 -2.67 11.06
N LEU A 232 33.29 -3.27 12.15
CA LEU A 232 34.07 -3.43 13.38
C LEU A 232 35.32 -4.30 13.18
N GLN A 233 35.22 -5.37 12.39
CA GLN A 233 36.34 -6.31 12.20
C GLN A 233 37.38 -5.82 11.19
N PHE A 234 36.95 -5.18 10.10
CA PHE A 234 37.83 -4.88 8.97
C PHE A 234 38.19 -3.40 8.81
N TYR A 235 37.42 -2.48 9.38
CA TYR A 235 37.59 -1.04 9.15
C TYR A 235 37.72 -0.22 10.43
N TRP A 236 37.45 -0.78 11.61
CA TRP A 236 37.44 -0.04 12.88
C TRP A 236 38.72 0.77 13.14
N ALA A 237 39.90 0.20 12.85
CA ALA A 237 41.18 0.86 13.08
C ALA A 237 41.39 2.10 12.18
N ASP A 238 40.77 2.11 11.00
CA ASP A 238 40.88 3.18 10.01
C ASP A 238 39.72 4.19 10.10
N MET A 239 38.70 3.91 10.92
CA MET A 239 37.51 4.74 11.07
C MET A 239 37.71 5.86 12.09
N SER A 240 37.19 7.04 11.76
CA SER A 240 36.95 8.11 12.72
C SER A 240 35.52 8.04 13.26
N TYR A 241 35.27 8.60 14.45
CA TYR A 241 33.91 8.80 14.96
C TYR A 241 33.03 9.62 14.00
N LEU A 242 33.62 10.48 13.17
CA LEU A 242 32.90 11.23 12.14
C LEU A 242 32.32 10.33 11.05
N ASP A 243 32.94 9.17 10.79
CA ASP A 243 32.48 8.22 9.78
C ASP A 243 31.21 7.49 10.23
N LEU A 244 30.81 7.58 11.50
CA LEU A 244 29.53 7.08 12.01
C LEU A 244 28.36 8.03 11.74
N VAL A 245 28.63 9.31 11.45
CA VAL A 245 27.58 10.28 11.12
C VAL A 245 27.31 10.20 9.61
N PRO A 246 26.12 9.76 9.15
CA PRO A 246 25.89 9.40 7.74
C PRO A 246 26.28 10.49 6.75
N MET A 247 25.90 11.74 7.04
CA MET A 247 26.18 12.87 6.17
C MET A 247 27.68 13.20 6.11
N LEU A 248 28.40 13.07 7.22
CA LEU A 248 29.85 13.30 7.25
C LEU A 248 30.60 12.13 6.60
N SER A 249 30.13 10.90 6.82
CA SER A 249 30.62 9.68 6.17
C SER A 249 30.48 9.76 4.64
N PHE A 250 29.34 10.28 4.17
CA PHE A 250 29.12 10.56 2.74
C PHE A 250 30.09 11.60 2.19
N LEU A 251 30.22 12.74 2.86
CA LEU A 251 31.13 13.80 2.44
C LEU A 251 32.58 13.29 2.40
N ARG A 252 33.00 12.52 3.40
CA ARG A 252 34.34 11.91 3.45
C ARG A 252 34.52 10.81 2.40
N SER A 253 33.48 10.08 2.04
CA SER A 253 33.50 9.08 0.96
C SER A 253 33.68 9.73 -0.42
N ILE A 254 33.05 10.88 -0.66
CA ILE A 254 33.19 11.64 -1.93
C ILE A 254 34.51 12.40 -2.00
N LEU A 255 34.92 13.04 -0.90
CA LEU A 255 36.12 13.89 -0.85
C LEU A 255 37.40 13.08 -0.58
N GLY A 256 37.27 11.86 -0.09
CA GLY A 256 38.38 10.99 0.27
C GLY A 256 39.10 10.45 -0.95
N SER A 257 40.43 10.59 -1.00
CA SER A 257 41.28 10.02 -2.06
C SER A 257 41.50 8.51 -1.92
N ASN A 258 41.11 7.90 -0.79
CA ASN A 258 41.32 6.48 -0.50
C ASN A 258 40.04 5.67 -0.70
N THR A 259 40.15 4.58 -1.46
CA THR A 259 39.09 3.60 -1.71
C THR A 259 38.48 3.01 -0.44
N THR A 260 39.25 2.88 0.65
CA THR A 260 38.78 2.39 1.95
C THR A 260 37.73 3.32 2.57
N LEU A 261 38.00 4.63 2.58
CA LEU A 261 37.07 5.63 3.13
C LEU A 261 35.81 5.75 2.28
N ALA A 262 35.95 5.62 0.95
CA ALA A 262 34.81 5.60 0.05
C ALA A 262 33.85 4.44 0.38
N GLN A 263 34.39 3.23 0.62
CA GLN A 263 33.62 2.04 0.96
C GLN A 263 32.95 2.16 2.33
N VAL A 264 33.66 2.64 3.35
CA VAL A 264 33.10 2.87 4.70
C VAL A 264 31.90 3.81 4.62
N GLY A 265 32.00 4.93 3.91
CA GLY A 265 30.88 5.87 3.83
C GLY A 265 29.65 5.31 3.16
N VAL A 266 29.81 4.56 2.07
CA VAL A 266 28.68 3.86 1.42
C VAL A 266 28.04 2.86 2.38
N MET A 267 28.85 2.03 3.07
CA MET A 267 28.34 1.04 4.02
C MET A 267 27.60 1.68 5.20
N VAL A 268 28.10 2.80 5.73
CA VAL A 268 27.45 3.49 6.85
C VAL A 268 26.12 4.09 6.41
N ILE A 269 26.08 4.86 5.31
CA ILE A 269 24.84 5.48 4.84
C ILE A 269 23.76 4.42 4.58
N MET A 270 24.15 3.36 3.86
CA MET A 270 23.24 2.26 3.54
C MET A 270 22.84 1.49 4.80
N GLY A 271 23.75 1.31 5.77
CA GLY A 271 23.44 0.71 7.07
C GLY A 271 22.38 1.50 7.84
N TYR A 272 22.46 2.83 7.85
CA TYR A 272 21.42 3.69 8.43
C TYR A 272 20.11 3.64 7.64
N GLY A 273 20.17 3.58 6.31
CA GLY A 273 19.00 3.39 5.44
C GLY A 273 18.26 2.08 5.75
N LEU A 274 19.00 0.98 5.86
CA LEU A 274 18.46 -0.34 6.21
C LEU A 274 17.94 -0.38 7.64
N LEU A 275 18.60 0.29 8.60
CA LEU A 275 18.09 0.41 9.96
C LEU A 275 16.76 1.17 9.99
N ALA A 276 16.68 2.29 9.27
CA ALA A 276 15.44 3.07 9.16
C ALA A 276 14.33 2.24 8.50
N LEU A 277 14.63 1.51 7.42
CA LEU A 277 13.68 0.62 6.74
C LEU A 277 13.23 -0.53 7.67
N SER A 278 14.14 -1.09 8.46
CA SER A 278 13.82 -2.12 9.46
C SER A 278 12.85 -1.60 10.50
N LEU A 279 13.13 -0.43 11.09
CA LEU A 279 12.29 0.18 12.12
C LEU A 279 10.92 0.59 11.57
N LEU A 280 10.89 1.17 10.37
CA LEU A 280 9.65 1.53 9.68
C LEU A 280 8.79 0.29 9.39
N SER A 281 9.41 -0.77 8.88
CA SER A 281 8.71 -2.04 8.60
C SER A 281 8.19 -2.68 9.88
N PHE A 282 8.96 -2.65 10.96
CA PHE A 282 8.53 -3.14 12.27
C PHE A 282 7.33 -2.37 12.81
N MET A 283 7.39 -1.03 12.78
CA MET A 283 6.30 -0.17 13.24
C MET A 283 5.00 -0.49 12.47
N HIS A 284 5.07 -0.51 11.14
CA HIS A 284 3.90 -0.85 10.31
C HIS A 284 3.41 -2.29 10.50
N PHE A 285 4.31 -3.24 10.77
CA PHE A 285 3.93 -4.62 11.07
C PHE A 285 3.13 -4.70 12.37
N ILE A 286 3.59 -3.99 13.42
CA ILE A 286 2.87 -3.90 14.69
C ILE A 286 1.52 -3.22 14.51
N ASP A 287 1.45 -2.11 13.77
CA ASP A 287 0.19 -1.42 13.48
C ASP A 287 -0.80 -2.30 12.72
N ALA A 288 -0.31 -3.07 11.72
CA ALA A 288 -1.14 -4.00 10.96
C ALA A 288 -1.62 -5.18 11.82
N CYS A 289 -0.77 -5.71 12.71
CA CYS A 289 -1.14 -6.74 13.68
C CYS A 289 -2.18 -6.21 14.68
N PHE A 290 -1.99 -5.00 15.20
CA PHE A 290 -2.95 -4.35 16.09
C PHE A 290 -4.30 -4.16 15.41
N SER A 291 -4.30 -3.63 14.19
CA SER A 291 -5.51 -3.45 13.36
C SER A 291 -6.24 -4.79 13.17
N LEU A 292 -5.52 -5.86 12.87
CA LEU A 292 -6.06 -7.21 12.72
C LEU A 292 -6.67 -7.75 14.02
N VAL A 293 -6.00 -7.58 15.17
CA VAL A 293 -6.49 -8.04 16.48
C VAL A 293 -7.75 -7.29 16.89
N VAL A 294 -7.79 -5.96 16.68
CA VAL A 294 -8.99 -5.14 16.90
C VAL A 294 -10.10 -5.51 15.92
N GLY A 295 -9.75 -5.92 14.69
CA GLY A 295 -10.68 -6.24 13.61
C GLY A 295 -11.08 -5.04 12.75
N LYS A 296 -10.28 -3.96 12.82
CA LYS A 296 -10.43 -2.75 12.03
C LYS A 296 -9.38 -2.70 10.92
N THR A 297 -9.72 -2.04 9.83
CA THR A 297 -8.79 -1.63 8.77
C THR A 297 -8.09 -0.33 9.17
N GLY A 298 -6.93 -0.05 8.58
CA GLY A 298 -6.24 1.23 8.72
C GLY A 298 -7.15 2.42 8.42
N PHE A 299 -7.94 2.35 7.33
CA PHE A 299 -8.93 3.37 7.00
C PHE A 299 -9.96 3.61 8.11
N GLU A 300 -10.48 2.55 8.73
CA GLU A 300 -11.46 2.66 9.82
C GLU A 300 -10.85 3.28 11.08
N LEU A 301 -9.60 2.96 11.39
CA LEU A 301 -8.89 3.56 12.51
C LEU A 301 -8.63 5.05 12.26
N GLU A 302 -8.11 5.39 11.09
CA GLU A 302 -7.79 6.76 10.69
C GLU A 302 -9.03 7.66 10.70
N ASN A 303 -10.18 7.14 10.26
CA ASN A 303 -11.45 7.88 10.19
C ASN A 303 -12.30 7.72 11.46
N ASN A 304 -11.75 7.18 12.55
CA ASN A 304 -12.43 6.99 13.83
C ASN A 304 -13.80 6.27 13.71
N ILE A 305 -13.88 5.26 12.84
CA ILE A 305 -15.11 4.52 12.59
C ILE A 305 -15.33 3.52 13.72
N ASP A 306 -16.46 3.64 14.43
CA ASP A 306 -16.79 2.78 15.59
C ASP A 306 -17.34 1.41 15.17
N VAL A 307 -16.48 0.58 14.57
CA VAL A 307 -16.78 -0.81 14.20
C VAL A 307 -16.32 -1.77 15.29
N LYS A 308 -17.19 -2.69 15.72
CA LYS A 308 -16.81 -3.79 16.64
C LYS A 308 -16.87 -5.13 15.92
N ASP A 309 -15.73 -5.82 15.90
CA ASP A 309 -15.60 -7.20 15.43
C ASP A 309 -15.55 -8.16 16.64
N PRO A 310 -16.65 -8.88 16.93
CA PRO A 310 -16.76 -9.72 18.13
C PRO A 310 -16.03 -11.06 18.00
N ARG A 311 -15.47 -11.38 16.83
CA ARG A 311 -14.82 -12.67 16.58
C ARG A 311 -13.55 -12.81 17.42
N SER A 312 -13.15 -14.04 17.70
CA SER A 312 -11.86 -14.32 18.34
C SER A 312 -10.68 -13.96 17.43
N VAL A 313 -9.51 -13.72 18.01
CA VAL A 313 -8.27 -13.40 17.27
C VAL A 313 -7.96 -14.48 16.22
N THR A 314 -8.16 -15.76 16.56
CA THR A 314 -7.98 -16.87 15.62
C THR A 314 -8.86 -16.74 14.37
N LYS A 315 -10.13 -16.34 14.53
CA LYS A 315 -11.06 -16.15 13.40
C LYS A 315 -10.67 -14.95 12.55
N LYS A 316 -10.11 -13.90 13.15
CA LYS A 316 -9.56 -12.73 12.44
C LYS A 316 -8.30 -13.09 11.66
N LEU A 317 -7.40 -13.89 12.24
CA LEU A 317 -6.23 -14.41 11.53
C LEU A 317 -6.64 -15.30 10.35
N GLN A 318 -7.58 -16.22 10.58
CA GLN A 318 -8.10 -17.11 9.54
C GLN A 318 -8.80 -16.36 8.40
N SER A 319 -9.36 -15.17 8.66
CA SER A 319 -9.96 -14.38 7.58
C SER A 319 -8.95 -13.72 6.66
N VAL A 320 -7.71 -13.50 7.13
CA VAL A 320 -6.61 -12.97 6.30
C VAL A 320 -5.83 -14.09 5.63
N PHE A 321 -5.40 -15.09 6.41
CA PHE A 321 -4.45 -16.12 5.99
C PHE A 321 -5.11 -17.45 5.61
N GLY A 322 -6.43 -17.58 5.76
CA GLY A 322 -7.15 -18.82 5.50
C GLY A 322 -7.14 -19.81 6.68
N PRO A 323 -7.73 -21.02 6.51
CA PRO A 323 -7.90 -21.97 7.61
C PRO A 323 -6.57 -22.44 8.21
N HIS A 324 -5.53 -22.55 7.38
CA HIS A 324 -4.18 -23.00 7.74
C HIS A 324 -3.21 -21.83 7.93
N TRP A 325 -3.64 -20.82 8.70
CA TRP A 325 -2.96 -19.52 8.79
C TRP A 325 -1.50 -19.59 9.24
N GLN A 326 -1.13 -20.58 10.05
CA GLN A 326 0.24 -20.75 10.56
C GLN A 326 1.25 -20.99 9.43
N TYR A 327 0.90 -21.86 8.48
CA TYR A 327 1.75 -22.14 7.32
C TYR A 327 1.74 -21.00 6.32
N ALA A 328 0.57 -20.38 6.11
CA ALA A 328 0.39 -19.26 5.19
C ALA A 328 1.13 -17.98 5.63
N PHE A 329 1.54 -17.89 6.90
CA PHE A 329 2.40 -16.82 7.41
C PHE A 329 3.88 -17.05 7.07
N ILE A 330 4.34 -18.31 7.11
CA ILE A 330 5.74 -18.67 6.84
C ILE A 330 6.00 -18.76 5.34
N LEU A 331 5.05 -19.34 4.59
CA LEU A 331 5.13 -19.49 3.15
C LEU A 331 3.94 -18.79 2.51
N PRO A 332 4.16 -17.92 1.50
CA PRO A 332 3.10 -17.11 0.93
C PRO A 332 2.18 -17.98 0.07
N THR A 333 1.10 -18.47 0.66
CA THR A 333 0.10 -19.24 -0.09
C THR A 333 -0.71 -18.28 -0.96
N PRO A 334 -0.72 -18.49 -2.30
CA PRO A 334 -1.51 -17.67 -3.22
C PRO A 334 -3.00 -17.58 -2.81
N TYR A 335 -3.62 -16.41 -2.99
CA TYR A 335 -4.96 -16.11 -2.49
C TYR A 335 -5.98 -17.03 -3.14
N PHE A 336 -5.78 -17.35 -4.42
CA PHE A 336 -6.63 -18.29 -5.15
C PHE A 336 -6.53 -19.73 -4.61
N LEU A 337 -5.42 -20.14 -3.98
CA LEU A 337 -5.28 -21.46 -3.36
C LEU A 337 -5.84 -21.51 -1.94
N SER A 338 -5.87 -20.37 -1.25
CA SER A 338 -6.44 -20.28 0.09
C SER A 338 -7.20 -18.96 0.26
N PRO A 339 -8.42 -18.84 -0.30
CA PRO A 339 -9.16 -17.59 -0.24
C PRO A 339 -9.44 -17.13 1.20
N ALA A 340 -9.71 -15.84 1.37
CA ALA A 340 -10.24 -15.35 2.64
C ALA A 340 -11.54 -16.09 2.98
N ILE A 341 -11.71 -16.47 4.24
CA ILE A 341 -12.95 -17.11 4.72
C ILE A 341 -14.12 -16.09 4.79
N GLU A 342 -13.81 -14.79 4.75
CA GLU A 342 -14.80 -13.71 4.82
C GLU A 342 -15.57 -13.52 3.49
N ASP A 343 -16.89 -13.27 3.60
CA ASP A 343 -17.69 -12.76 2.47
C ASP A 343 -17.18 -11.34 2.10
N PRO A 344 -16.75 -11.12 0.85
CA PRO A 344 -16.19 -9.84 0.40
C PRO A 344 -17.22 -8.72 0.28
N TYR A 345 -18.51 -8.99 0.50
CA TYR A 345 -19.60 -8.02 0.30
C TYR A 345 -20.49 -7.86 1.53
N ASN A 346 -20.44 -8.79 2.48
CA ASN A 346 -21.32 -8.79 3.65
C ASN A 346 -20.54 -9.08 4.95
N TRP A 347 -20.71 -8.19 5.92
CA TRP A 347 -20.09 -8.27 7.24
C TRP A 347 -21.15 -8.24 8.34
N SER A 348 -22.14 -9.14 8.23
CA SER A 348 -23.31 -9.22 9.12
C SER A 348 -22.98 -9.45 10.60
N TYR A 349 -21.79 -9.97 10.90
CA TYR A 349 -21.31 -10.19 12.26
C TYR A 349 -20.78 -8.91 12.94
N LEU A 350 -20.58 -7.83 12.20
CA LEU A 350 -20.15 -6.55 12.79
C LEU A 350 -21.31 -5.95 13.59
N ILE A 351 -21.01 -5.51 14.81
CA ILE A 351 -22.01 -4.88 15.67
C ILE A 351 -21.96 -3.36 15.40
N PRO A 352 -22.99 -2.77 14.77
CA PRO A 352 -23.07 -1.32 14.64
C PRO A 352 -23.24 -0.67 16.04
N PRO A 353 -22.72 0.55 16.26
CA PRO A 353 -22.84 1.23 17.53
C PRO A 353 -24.30 1.61 17.82
N LYS A 354 -24.68 1.61 19.10
CA LYS A 354 -26.04 1.93 19.58
C LYS A 354 -26.45 3.40 19.42
N LYS A 355 -25.53 4.31 19.05
CA LYS A 355 -25.77 5.75 18.86
C LYS A 355 -25.43 6.18 17.43
N LYS A 356 -26.08 7.27 16.97
CA LYS A 356 -26.06 7.83 15.61
C LYS A 356 -24.84 7.39 14.80
N ASN A 357 -25.11 6.66 13.72
CA ASN A 357 -24.11 6.18 12.78
C ASN A 357 -23.11 7.30 12.46
N PRO A 358 -21.80 7.05 12.49
CA PRO A 358 -20.84 8.02 11.95
C PRO A 358 -21.26 8.30 10.52
N VAL A 359 -21.62 9.55 10.25
CA VAL A 359 -21.88 10.01 8.90
C VAL A 359 -20.53 9.96 8.21
N ILE A 360 -20.36 9.03 7.28
CA ILE A 360 -19.27 9.19 6.32
C ILE A 360 -19.67 10.43 5.52
N GLN A 361 -19.04 11.56 5.80
CA GLN A 361 -19.09 12.63 4.83
C GLN A 361 -18.48 12.05 3.55
N LEU A 362 -19.27 12.09 2.49
CA LEU A 362 -18.77 11.83 1.14
C LEU A 362 -17.89 13.03 0.75
N VAL A 363 -16.77 13.23 1.46
CA VAL A 363 -15.71 14.16 1.08
C VAL A 363 -14.91 13.44 -0.01
N ASP A 364 -14.79 13.91 -1.24
CA ASP A 364 -15.09 15.22 -1.85
C ASP A 364 -15.18 15.01 -3.39
N PRO A 365 -15.82 15.92 -4.17
CA PRO A 365 -15.47 16.20 -5.56
C PRO A 365 -13.97 16.16 -5.92
#